data_AF-A0A2M7SIE9-F1
#
_entry.id   AF-A0A2M7SIE9-F1
#
_cell.length_a   1.000
_cell.length_b   1.000
_cell.length_c   1.000
_cell.angle_alpha   90.00
_cell.angle_beta   90.00
_cell.angle_gamma   90.00
#
_symmetry.space_group_name_H-M   'P 1'
#
loop_
_entity.id
_entity.type
_entity.pdbx_description
1 polymer ?
#
loop_
_entity_poly.entity_id
_entity_poly.type
_entity_poly.pdbx_seq_one_letter_code
_entity_poly.pdbx_strand_id
1 'polypeptide(L)'
;MNNEFTEPTDELKRVAEEINLLRRDLQATSSALGRIERRLKAAFPNYPPKQKQPKEKRQSERTRSSKTPQELQAIFEDLADRTRNGGDSAFAAKVNEFKDEDIIALSVEVGMGSHSRLSRQKAVDGVRKRVQEAMQLQFEKKRNLQQANPADGE
;
A
#
# COMPACT_ATOMS: atom_id res chain seq x y z
N MET A 1 4.03 -44.69 23.70
CA MET A 1 4.89 -43.52 23.39
C MET A 1 3.96 -42.41 22.98
N ASN A 2 3.81 -41.40 23.83
CA ASN A 2 2.90 -40.27 23.59
C ASN A 2 3.60 -39.33 22.61
N ASN A 3 2.96 -39.01 21.48
CA ASN A 3 3.47 -38.04 20.52
C ASN A 3 3.58 -36.68 21.22
N GLU A 4 4.80 -36.29 21.57
CA GLU A 4 5.17 -35.09 22.31
C GLU A 4 5.27 -33.83 21.43
N PHE A 5 4.89 -33.95 20.15
CA PHE A 5 4.88 -32.84 19.21
C PHE A 5 3.44 -32.47 18.86
N THR A 6 2.96 -31.38 19.47
CA THR A 6 1.78 -30.64 19.01
C THR A 6 1.93 -30.37 17.52
N GLU A 7 0.89 -30.56 16.71
CA GLU A 7 1.00 -30.21 15.29
C GLU A 7 1.42 -28.74 15.16
N PRO A 8 2.31 -28.40 14.21
CA PRO A 8 2.77 -27.02 14.00
C PRO A 8 1.64 -26.02 13.83
N THR A 9 0.51 -26.46 13.29
CA THR A 9 -0.73 -25.69 13.11
C THR A 9 -1.41 -25.34 14.43
N ASP A 10 -1.39 -26.24 15.41
CA ASP A 10 -2.03 -26.04 16.71
C ASP A 10 -1.14 -25.24 17.67
N GLU A 11 0.18 -25.43 17.60
CA GLU A 11 1.14 -24.56 18.30
C GLU A 11 1.03 -23.11 17.78
N LEU A 12 0.86 -22.91 16.47
CA LEU A 12 0.69 -21.58 15.89
C LEU A 12 -0.60 -20.89 16.35
N LYS A 13 -1.71 -21.64 16.49
CA LYS A 13 -2.97 -21.11 17.07
C LYS A 13 -2.78 -20.71 18.53
N ARG A 14 -2.13 -21.56 19.32
CA ARG A 14 -1.84 -21.29 20.74
C ARG A 14 -1.00 -20.02 20.90
N VAL A 15 0.10 -19.89 20.15
CA VAL A 15 0.95 -18.69 20.18
C VAL A 15 0.17 -17.45 19.75
N ALA A 16 -0.71 -17.56 18.73
CA ALA A 16 -1.56 -16.45 18.31
C ALA A 16 -2.57 -16.02 19.41
N GLU A 17 -3.12 -16.97 20.14
CA GLU A 17 -4.00 -16.71 21.29
C GLU A 17 -3.25 -16.03 22.44
N GLU A 18 -2.04 -16.49 22.78
CA GLU A 18 -1.18 -15.87 23.79
C GLU A 18 -0.82 -14.43 23.42
N ILE A 19 -0.47 -14.17 22.15
CA ILE A 19 -0.22 -12.81 21.63
C ILE A 19 -1.46 -11.93 21.78
N ASN A 20 -2.65 -12.46 21.49
CA ASN A 20 -3.90 -11.72 21.60
C ASN A 20 -4.25 -11.39 23.05
N LEU A 21 -3.98 -12.30 23.98
CA LEU A 21 -4.14 -12.06 25.42
C LEU A 21 -3.22 -10.92 25.88
N LEU A 22 -1.93 -11.00 25.55
CA LEU A 22 -0.93 -9.97 25.84
C LEU A 22 -1.32 -8.59 25.29
N ARG A 23 -1.86 -8.55 24.06
CA ARG A 23 -2.35 -7.30 23.46
C ARG A 23 -3.50 -6.68 24.27
N ARG A 24 -4.44 -7.51 24.75
CA ARG A 24 -5.56 -7.04 25.58
C ARG A 24 -5.06 -6.49 26.91
N ASP A 25 -4.12 -7.17 27.56
CA ASP A 25 -3.55 -6.73 28.83
C ASP A 25 -2.76 -5.43 28.70
N LEU A 26 -1.99 -5.28 27.63
CA LEU A 26 -1.29 -4.02 27.32
C LEU A 26 -2.27 -2.87 27.08
N GLN A 27 -3.38 -3.12 26.39
CA GLN A 27 -4.41 -2.11 26.16
C GLN A 27 -5.13 -1.72 27.47
N ALA A 28 -5.43 -2.70 28.33
CA ALA A 28 -6.02 -2.46 29.65
C ALA A 28 -5.07 -1.65 30.54
N THR A 29 -3.79 -2.03 30.58
CA THR A 29 -2.74 -1.35 31.34
C THR A 29 -2.55 0.09 30.85
N SER A 30 -2.48 0.30 29.53
CA SER A 30 -2.38 1.64 28.93
C SER A 30 -3.57 2.53 29.28
N SER A 31 -4.78 1.95 29.27
CA SER A 31 -6.00 2.65 29.64
C SER A 31 -6.04 3.01 31.12
N ALA A 32 -5.59 2.09 32.00
CA ALA A 32 -5.46 2.33 33.42
C ALA A 32 -4.45 3.44 33.72
N LEU A 33 -3.29 3.42 33.07
CA LEU A 33 -2.28 4.47 33.17
C LEU A 33 -2.84 5.83 32.74
N GLY A 34 -3.57 5.89 31.63
CA GLY A 34 -4.23 7.13 31.18
C GLY A 34 -5.32 7.65 32.14
N ARG A 35 -5.95 6.79 32.94
CA ARG A 35 -6.87 7.22 34.01
C ARG A 35 -6.11 7.78 35.21
N ILE A 36 -5.01 7.14 35.61
CA ILE A 36 -4.13 7.62 36.68
C ILE A 36 -3.57 8.99 36.33
N GLU A 37 -3.05 9.16 35.11
CA GLU A 37 -2.51 10.45 34.64
C GLU A 37 -3.58 11.56 34.66
N ARG A 38 -4.83 11.25 34.29
CA ARG A 38 -5.94 12.21 34.35
C ARG A 38 -6.27 12.62 35.78
N ARG A 39 -6.35 11.64 36.70
CA ARG A 39 -6.58 11.92 38.13
C ARG A 39 -5.45 12.77 38.71
N LEU A 40 -4.22 12.49 38.32
CA LEU A 40 -3.05 13.18 38.81
C LEU A 40 -3.00 14.64 38.31
N LYS A 41 -3.34 14.88 37.03
CA LYS A 41 -3.52 16.25 36.51
C LYS A 41 -4.66 17.02 37.18
N ALA A 42 -5.76 16.33 37.50
CA ALA A 42 -6.90 16.96 38.17
C ALA A 42 -6.58 17.33 39.63
N ALA A 43 -5.83 16.48 40.34
CA ALA A 43 -5.43 16.72 41.73
C ALA A 43 -4.27 17.72 41.86
N PHE A 44 -3.39 17.80 40.85
CA PHE A 44 -2.19 18.63 40.89
C PHE A 44 -2.13 19.54 39.63
N PRO A 45 -2.69 20.76 39.70
CA PRO A 45 -2.73 21.69 38.56
C PRO A 45 -1.35 22.10 38.01
N ASN A 46 -0.31 22.05 38.84
CA ASN A 46 1.07 22.33 38.47
C ASN A 46 1.84 21.09 38.00
N TYR A 47 1.18 19.96 37.76
CA TYR A 47 1.87 18.75 37.29
C TYR A 47 2.47 18.99 35.89
N PRO A 48 3.79 18.78 35.72
CA PRO A 48 4.46 19.10 34.47
C PRO A 48 3.81 18.31 33.32
N PRO A 49 3.42 18.97 32.21
CA PRO A 49 2.87 18.28 31.07
C PRO A 49 3.92 17.29 30.55
N LYS A 50 3.50 16.04 30.32
CA LYS A 50 4.32 15.03 29.65
C LYS A 50 4.92 15.68 28.40
N GLN A 51 6.24 15.80 28.33
CA GLN A 51 6.91 16.28 27.13
C GLN A 51 6.49 15.34 26.01
N LYS A 52 5.64 15.84 25.10
CA LYS A 52 5.33 15.12 23.88
C LYS A 52 6.66 15.10 23.14
N GLN A 53 7.40 13.99 23.22
CA GLN A 53 8.49 13.79 22.30
C GLN A 53 7.88 14.01 20.91
N PRO A 54 8.44 14.93 20.10
CA PRO A 54 8.02 15.04 18.73
C PRO A 54 8.12 13.62 18.19
N LYS A 55 7.02 13.06 17.69
CA LYS A 55 7.12 11.89 16.83
C LYS A 55 8.05 12.35 15.73
N GLU A 56 9.31 11.95 15.79
CA GLU A 56 10.24 12.14 14.69
C GLU A 56 9.51 11.53 13.50
N LYS A 57 8.97 12.41 12.65
CA LYS A 57 8.74 12.04 11.28
C LYS A 57 10.14 11.73 10.82
N ARG A 58 10.51 10.45 10.85
CA ARG A 58 11.63 9.94 10.07
C ARG A 58 11.27 10.36 8.65
N GLN A 59 11.71 11.56 8.27
CA GLN A 59 11.98 11.88 6.89
C GLN A 59 13.12 10.92 6.58
N SER A 60 12.76 9.68 6.25
CA SER A 60 13.63 8.95 5.35
C SER A 60 13.79 9.90 4.19
N GLU A 61 15.02 10.31 3.92
CA GLU A 61 15.40 10.78 2.60
C GLU A 61 14.92 9.69 1.66
N ARG A 62 13.70 9.83 1.15
CA ARG A 62 13.17 8.92 0.14
C ARG A 62 14.08 9.17 -1.03
N THR A 63 14.97 8.23 -1.28
CA THR A 63 15.83 8.20 -2.45
C THR A 63 14.92 8.56 -3.63
N ARG A 64 15.29 9.59 -4.39
CA ARG A 64 14.49 9.95 -5.57
C ARG A 64 14.71 8.86 -6.62
N SER A 65 13.67 8.52 -7.37
CA SER A 65 13.84 7.65 -8.53
C SER A 65 14.92 8.25 -9.44
N SER A 66 15.79 7.40 -9.96
CA SER A 66 16.80 7.80 -10.94
C SER A 66 16.23 7.94 -12.35
N LYS A 67 14.95 7.60 -12.55
CA LYS A 67 14.30 7.59 -13.86
C LYS A 67 13.75 8.96 -14.22
N THR A 68 13.87 9.28 -15.49
CA THR A 68 13.27 10.45 -16.12
C THR A 68 11.77 10.24 -16.34
N PRO A 69 10.98 11.32 -16.49
CA PRO A 69 9.55 11.22 -16.82
C PRO A 69 9.27 10.40 -18.08
N GLN A 70 10.12 10.51 -19.10
CA GLN A 70 10.00 9.76 -20.35
C GLN A 70 10.18 8.25 -20.14
N GLU A 71 11.16 7.86 -19.31
CA GLU A 71 11.36 6.46 -18.94
C GLU A 71 10.20 5.92 -18.10
N LEU A 72 9.63 6.72 -17.21
CA LEU A 72 8.45 6.34 -16.42
C LEU A 72 7.23 6.14 -17.32
N GLN A 73 7.03 7.01 -18.31
CA GLN A 73 5.96 6.85 -19.29
C GLN A 73 6.14 5.58 -20.13
N ALA A 74 7.35 5.29 -20.61
CA ALA A 74 7.63 4.06 -21.35
C ALA A 74 7.40 2.81 -20.47
N ILE A 75 7.75 2.87 -19.19
CA ILE A 75 7.46 1.81 -18.22
C ILE A 75 5.95 1.61 -18.04
N PHE A 76 5.18 2.70 -17.98
CA PHE A 76 3.73 2.62 -17.87
C PHE A 76 3.11 1.93 -19.10
N GLU A 77 3.56 2.28 -20.30
CA GLU A 77 3.09 1.68 -21.55
C GLU A 77 3.43 0.18 -21.63
N ASP A 78 4.67 -0.21 -21.31
CA ASP A 78 5.08 -1.62 -21.21
C ASP A 78 4.24 -2.39 -20.17
N LEU A 79 3.95 -1.77 -19.01
CA LEU A 79 3.07 -2.35 -18.00
C LEU A 79 1.65 -2.57 -18.52
N ALA A 80 1.09 -1.60 -19.26
CA ALA A 80 -0.24 -1.73 -19.83
C ALA A 80 -0.31 -2.84 -20.89
N ASP A 81 0.70 -2.95 -21.75
CA ASP A 81 0.77 -3.99 -22.78
C ASP A 81 0.97 -5.38 -22.17
N ARG A 82 1.86 -5.53 -21.18
CA ARG A 82 2.04 -6.79 -20.44
C ARG A 82 0.78 -7.22 -19.71
N THR A 83 0.08 -6.26 -19.09
CA THR A 83 -1.19 -6.53 -18.39
C THR A 83 -2.29 -6.92 -19.37
N ARG A 84 -2.31 -6.34 -20.57
CA ARG A 84 -3.25 -6.74 -21.63
C ARG A 84 -3.06 -8.20 -22.06
N ASN A 85 -1.80 -8.64 -22.17
CA ASN A 85 -1.49 -9.99 -22.67
C ASN A 85 -1.48 -11.07 -21.58
N GLY A 86 -1.10 -10.71 -20.35
CA GLY A 86 -0.89 -11.66 -19.25
C GLY A 86 -1.76 -11.42 -18.02
N GLY A 87 -2.66 -10.43 -18.04
CA GLY A 87 -3.58 -10.14 -16.93
C GLY A 87 -2.89 -9.60 -15.67
N ASP A 88 -3.60 -9.69 -14.53
CA ASP A 88 -3.13 -9.12 -13.25
C ASP A 88 -1.88 -9.83 -12.70
N SER A 89 -1.64 -11.09 -13.08
CA SER A 89 -0.43 -11.82 -12.70
C SER A 89 0.82 -11.23 -13.37
N ALA A 90 0.74 -10.86 -14.65
CA ALA A 90 1.83 -10.20 -15.36
C ALA A 90 2.10 -8.79 -14.83
N PHE A 91 1.05 -8.05 -14.44
CA PHE A 91 1.18 -6.78 -13.73
C PHE A 91 1.96 -6.95 -12.42
N ALA A 92 1.50 -7.88 -11.56
CA ALA A 92 2.10 -8.10 -10.24
C ALA A 92 3.56 -8.55 -10.34
N ALA A 93 3.87 -9.45 -11.27
CA ALA A 93 5.24 -9.90 -11.52
C ALA A 93 6.14 -8.71 -11.89
N LYS A 94 5.72 -7.87 -12.83
CA LYS A 94 6.52 -6.74 -13.29
C LYS A 94 6.69 -5.64 -12.24
N VAL A 95 5.64 -5.35 -11.47
CA VAL A 95 5.67 -4.35 -10.39
C VAL A 95 6.59 -4.75 -9.25
N ASN A 96 6.74 -6.05 -8.99
CA ASN A 96 7.65 -6.54 -7.95
C ASN A 96 9.13 -6.37 -8.30
N GLU A 97 9.48 -6.29 -9.59
CA GLU A 97 10.86 -6.03 -10.05
C GLU A 97 11.31 -4.58 -9.78
N PHE A 98 10.36 -3.66 -9.63
CA PHE A 98 10.69 -2.25 -9.43
C PHE A 98 10.97 -1.92 -7.96
N LYS A 99 11.89 -0.96 -7.78
CA LYS A 99 12.16 -0.36 -6.47
C LYS A 99 11.00 0.53 -6.04
N ASP A 100 10.86 0.72 -4.74
CA ASP A 100 9.79 1.52 -4.13
C ASP A 100 9.76 2.94 -4.70
N GLU A 101 10.93 3.54 -4.88
CA GLU A 101 11.08 4.91 -5.38
C GLU A 101 10.54 5.06 -6.80
N ASP A 102 10.80 4.07 -7.65
CA ASP A 102 10.38 4.07 -9.05
C ASP A 102 8.88 3.88 -9.17
N ILE A 103 8.29 2.99 -8.36
CA ILE A 103 6.84 2.80 -8.32
C ILE A 103 6.13 4.06 -7.82
N ILE A 104 6.67 4.71 -6.80
CA ILE A 104 6.12 5.96 -6.29
C ILE A 104 6.23 7.05 -7.37
N ALA A 105 7.37 7.17 -8.05
CA ALA A 105 7.56 8.14 -9.12
C ALA A 105 6.62 7.89 -10.31
N LEU A 106 6.48 6.63 -10.72
CA LEU A 106 5.53 6.20 -11.73
C LEU A 106 4.11 6.59 -11.36
N SER A 107 3.69 6.36 -10.11
CA SER A 107 2.36 6.72 -9.63
C SER A 107 2.08 8.23 -9.70
N VAL A 108 3.10 9.06 -9.46
CA VAL A 108 2.99 10.51 -9.54
C VAL A 108 2.85 10.95 -11.00
N GLU A 109 3.66 10.37 -11.90
CA GLU A 109 3.62 10.66 -13.34
C GLU A 109 2.24 10.36 -13.95
N VAL A 110 1.63 9.23 -13.57
CA VAL A 110 0.27 8.86 -14.00
C VAL A 110 -0.85 9.60 -13.24
N GLY A 111 -0.50 10.63 -12.46
CA GLY A 111 -1.44 11.56 -11.84
C GLY A 111 -2.10 11.08 -10.55
N MET A 112 -1.47 10.23 -9.74
CA MET A 112 -1.99 9.79 -8.43
C MET A 112 -1.67 10.76 -7.27
N GLY A 113 -0.96 11.87 -7.53
CA GLY A 113 -0.69 12.93 -6.55
C GLY A 113 0.76 12.99 -6.07
N SER A 114 1.00 13.66 -4.93
CA SER A 114 2.36 14.02 -4.45
C SER A 114 3.19 12.86 -3.86
N HIS A 115 4.49 12.83 -4.20
CA HIS A 115 5.52 11.92 -3.68
C HIS A 115 5.61 11.82 -2.14
N SER A 116 5.18 12.84 -1.40
CA SER A 116 5.48 12.98 0.03
C SER A 116 4.67 12.07 0.96
N ARG A 117 3.59 11.43 0.47
CA ARG A 117 2.66 10.65 1.33
C ARG A 117 2.22 9.28 0.78
N LEU A 118 2.71 8.87 -0.38
CA LEU A 118 2.34 7.58 -0.96
C LEU A 118 3.16 6.44 -0.30
N SER A 119 2.46 5.38 0.12
CA SER A 119 3.08 4.09 0.45
C SER A 119 3.23 3.28 -0.84
N ARG A 120 4.17 2.32 -0.88
CA ARG A 120 4.35 1.42 -2.03
C ARG A 120 3.02 0.81 -2.46
N GLN A 121 2.28 0.21 -1.53
CA GLN A 121 0.99 -0.41 -1.83
C GLN A 121 0.01 0.55 -2.50
N LYS A 122 -0.13 1.78 -1.99
CA LYS A 122 -1.02 2.78 -2.59
C LYS A 122 -0.56 3.22 -3.97
N ALA A 123 0.76 3.33 -4.18
CA ALA A 123 1.33 3.64 -5.49
C ALA A 123 1.07 2.50 -6.50
N VAL A 124 1.25 1.24 -6.09
CA VAL A 124 0.92 0.06 -6.90
C VAL A 124 -0.56 0.01 -7.27
N ASP A 125 -1.44 0.14 -6.29
CA ASP A 125 -2.90 0.15 -6.51
C ASP A 125 -3.30 1.29 -7.46
N GLY A 126 -2.63 2.44 -7.32
CA GLY A 126 -2.87 3.60 -8.16
C GLY A 126 -2.46 3.40 -9.61
N VAL A 127 -1.24 2.91 -9.84
CA VAL A 127 -0.75 2.56 -11.18
C VAL A 127 -1.63 1.48 -11.80
N ARG A 128 -2.06 0.48 -11.03
CA ARG A 128 -2.97 -0.58 -11.50
C ARG A 128 -4.28 -0.01 -12.04
N LYS A 129 -4.92 0.90 -11.31
CA LYS A 129 -6.16 1.56 -11.76
C LYS A 129 -5.94 2.33 -13.06
N ARG A 130 -4.85 3.08 -13.16
CA ARG A 130 -4.51 3.81 -14.40
C ARG A 130 -4.26 2.89 -15.58
N VAL A 131 -3.61 1.75 -15.38
CA VAL A 131 -3.45 0.73 -16.41
C VAL A 131 -4.81 0.18 -16.86
N GLN A 132 -5.69 -0.13 -15.93
CA GLN A 132 -7.05 -0.61 -16.23
C GLN A 132 -7.87 0.44 -17.00
N GLU A 133 -7.80 1.71 -16.59
CA GLU A 133 -8.42 2.84 -17.30
C GLU A 133 -7.87 2.97 -18.73
N ALA A 134 -6.55 2.94 -18.90
CA ALA A 134 -5.90 3.02 -20.20
C ALA A 134 -6.33 1.87 -21.12
N MET A 135 -6.45 0.66 -20.58
CA MET A 135 -6.97 -0.48 -21.33
C MET A 135 -8.43 -0.25 -21.76
N GLN A 136 -9.31 0.17 -20.86
CA GLN A 136 -10.73 0.43 -21.16
C GLN A 136 -10.89 1.50 -22.25
N LEU A 137 -10.17 2.62 -22.16
CA LEU A 137 -10.22 3.69 -23.16
C LEU A 137 -9.79 3.23 -24.55
N GLN A 138 -8.81 2.32 -24.64
CA GLN A 138 -8.42 1.74 -25.92
C GLN A 138 -9.46 0.77 -26.49
N PHE A 139 -10.16 0.02 -25.62
CA PHE A 139 -11.28 -0.82 -26.03
C PHE A 139 -12.47 0.00 -26.54
N GLU A 140 -12.83 1.08 -25.86
CA GLU A 140 -13.90 1.99 -26.29
C GLU A 140 -13.57 2.67 -27.63
N LYS A 141 -12.31 3.10 -27.82
CA LYS A 141 -11.84 3.63 -29.10
C LYS A 141 -11.98 2.61 -30.23
N LYS A 142 -11.55 1.36 -30.02
CA LYS A 142 -11.70 0.28 -31.02
C LYS A 142 -13.16 -0.04 -31.34
N ARG A 143 -14.05 -0.06 -30.34
CA ARG A 143 -15.49 -0.30 -30.53
C ARG A 143 -16.16 0.83 -31.31
N ASN A 144 -15.83 2.08 -31.00
CA ASN A 144 -16.37 3.25 -31.71
C ASN A 144 -15.88 3.30 -33.17
N LEU A 145 -14.64 2.88 -33.45
CA LEU A 145 -14.14 2.73 -34.83
C LEU A 145 -14.84 1.60 -35.60
N GLN A 146 -15.22 0.49 -34.94
CA GLN A 146 -15.99 -0.59 -35.57
C GLN A 146 -17.45 -0.22 -35.83
N GLN A 147 -18.05 0.62 -34.99
CA GLN A 147 -19.42 1.13 -35.22
C GLN A 147 -19.45 2.26 -36.26
N ALA A 148 -18.36 3.00 -36.45
CA ALA A 148 -18.26 4.08 -37.43
C ALA A 148 -17.95 3.60 -38.88
N ASN A 149 -17.56 2.32 -39.05
CA ASN A 149 -17.41 1.69 -40.37
C ASN A 149 -18.32 0.46 -40.47
N PRO A 150 -19.65 0.63 -40.66
CA PRO A 150 -20.47 -0.42 -41.25
C PRO A 150 -20.18 -0.44 -42.76
N ALA A 151 -19.04 -0.99 -43.15
CA ALA A 151 -18.79 -1.30 -44.55
C ALA A 151 -19.61 -2.53 -44.92
N ASP A 152 -20.69 -2.29 -45.66
CA ASP A 152 -21.10 -3.05 -46.84
C ASP A 152 -20.54 -4.48 -46.90
N GLY A 153 -21.28 -5.41 -46.30
CA GLY A 153 -21.18 -6.83 -46.58
C GLY A 153 -22.50 -7.26 -47.22
N GLU A 154 -22.40 -7.60 -48.50
CA GLU A 154 -23.45 -8.12 -49.39
C GLU A 154 -24.32 -9.23 -48.78
#